data_AF-A0A1M7I343-F1
#
_entry.id   AF-A0A1M7I343-F1
#
_cell.length_a   1.000
_cell.length_b   1.000
_cell.length_c   1.000
_cell.angle_alpha   90.00
_cell.angle_beta   90.00
_cell.angle_gamma   90.00
#
_symmetry.space_group_name_H-M   'P 1'
#
loop_
_entity.id
_entity.type
_entity.pdbx_description
1 polymer ?
#
loop_
_entity_poly.entity_id
_entity_poly.type
_entity_poly.pdbx_seq_one_letter_code
_entity_poly.pdbx_strand_id
1 'polypeptide(L)' 'MDNPRVDDLLDDMGELVLKMGGRVVVMPPEYIPTDKGIAGIYRY' A
#
# COMPACT_ATOMS: atom_id res chain seq x y z
N MET A 1 15.03 -9.17 1.90
CA MET A 1 15.02 -9.32 3.36
C MET A 1 14.60 -7.99 3.96
N ASP A 2 13.30 -7.76 3.80
CA ASP A 2 12.34 -7.17 4.73
C ASP A 2 12.95 -6.16 5.70
N ASN A 3 12.81 -4.89 5.36
CA ASN A 3 12.99 -3.81 6.31
C ASN A 3 11.70 -3.73 7.12
N PRO A 4 11.66 -4.21 8.37
CA PRO A 4 10.41 -4.34 9.12
C PRO A 4 9.71 -3.00 9.31
N ARG A 5 10.45 -1.88 9.31
CA ARG A 5 9.90 -0.54 9.43
C ARG A 5 9.19 -0.06 8.16
N VAL A 6 9.56 -0.59 7.00
CA VAL A 6 8.88 -0.27 5.73
C VAL A 6 7.60 -1.08 5.64
N ASP A 7 7.65 -2.35 6.02
CA ASP A 7 6.46 -3.22 6.04
C ASP A 7 5.42 -2.68 7.05
N ASP A 8 5.85 -2.29 8.26
CA ASP A 8 5.00 -1.67 9.28
C ASP A 8 4.29 -0.40 8.78
N LEU A 9 5.00 0.44 8.02
CA LEU A 9 4.41 1.66 7.44
C LEU A 9 3.39 1.33 6.34
N LEU A 10 3.67 0.36 5.47
CA LEU A 10 2.76 -0.03 4.40
C LEU A 10 1.49 -0.68 4.97
N ASP A 11 1.63 -1.47 6.03
CA ASP A 11 0.53 -2.09 6.75
C ASP A 11 -0.35 -1.05 7.45
N ASP A 12 0.25 -0.07 8.15
CA ASP A 12 -0.47 1.04 8.78
C ASP A 12 -1.28 1.86 7.75
N MET A 13 -0.69 2.14 6.59
CA MET A 13 -1.37 2.84 5.50
C MET A 13 -2.54 2.03 4.95
N GLY A 14 -2.36 0.72 4.77
CA GLY A 14 -3.43 -0.19 4.36
C GLY A 14 -4.59 -0.21 5.37
N GLU A 15 -4.27 -0.28 6.66
CA GLU A 15 -5.27 -0.28 7.73
C GLU A 15 -6.08 1.03 7.75
N LEU A 16 -5.42 2.19 7.58
CA LEU A 16 -6.09 3.49 7.51
C LEU A 16 -7.05 3.56 6.32
N VAL A 17 -6.63 3.11 5.13
CA VAL A 17 -7.49 3.10 3.93
C VAL A 17 -8.74 2.25 4.18
N LEU A 18 -8.59 1.07 4.79
CA LEU A 18 -9.72 0.22 5.15
C LEU A 18 -10.65 0.87 6.17
N LYS A 19 -10.11 1.47 7.24
CA LYS A 19 -10.89 2.21 8.26
C LYS A 19 -11.70 3.35 7.66
N MET A 20 -11.18 4.00 6.62
CA MET A 20 -11.83 5.11 5.92
C MET A 20 -12.79 4.67 4.79
N GLY A 21 -13.09 3.37 4.69
CA GLY A 21 -13.98 2.81 3.68
C GLY A 21 -13.40 2.80 2.25
N GLY A 22 -12.08 2.90 2.13
CA GLY A 22 -11.36 2.72 0.87
C GLY A 22 -11.13 1.24 0.55
N ARG A 23 -10.37 0.99 -0.52
CA ARG A 23 -10.02 -0.37 -0.98
C ARG A 23 -8.51 -0.53 -1.07
N VAL A 24 -8.01 -1.62 -0.52
CA VAL A 24 -6.62 -2.07 -0.66
C VAL A 24 -6.58 -3.27 -1.60
N VAL A 25 -5.61 -3.30 -2.51
CA VAL A 25 -5.36 -4.42 -3.42
C VAL A 25 -3.88 -4.78 -3.37
N VAL A 26 -3.58 -6.05 -3.13
CA VAL A 26 -2.22 -6.59 -3.16
C VAL A 26 -2.01 -7.32 -4.48
N MET A 27 -0.91 -7.04 -5.17
CA MET A 27 -0.58 -7.66 -6.46
C MET A 27 0.94 -7.82 -6.63
N PRO A 28 1.41 -8.72 -7.52
CA PRO A 28 2.82 -8.86 -7.83
C PRO A 28 3.46 -7.54 -8.33
N PRO A 29 4.76 -7.31 -8.08
CA PRO A 29 5.45 -6.07 -8.45
C PRO A 29 5.37 -5.71 -9.93
N GLU A 30 5.29 -6.71 -10.82
CA GLU A 30 5.24 -6.49 -12.27
C GLU A 30 3.98 -5.75 -12.73
N TYR A 31 2.95 -5.71 -11.90
CA TYR A 31 1.67 -5.04 -12.19
C TYR A 31 1.55 -3.66 -11.53
N ILE A 32 2.47 -3.30 -10.62
CA ILE A 32 2.43 -2.01 -9.92
C ILE A 32 3.12 -0.96 -10.80
N PRO A 33 2.51 0.22 -11.04
CA PRO A 33 3.08 1.26 -11.90
C PRO A 33 4.26 2.03 -11.26
N THR A 34 4.88 1.48 -10.22
CA THR A 34 5.96 2.11 -9.45
C THR A 34 6.87 1.04 -8.82
N ASP A 35 8.13 1.42 -8.63
CA ASP A 35 9.19 0.66 -7.98
C ASP A 35 9.22 0.84 -6.44
N LYS A 36 8.35 1.69 -5.87
CA LYS A 36 8.37 2.04 -4.44
C LYS A 36 7.47 1.17 -3.55
N GLY A 37 6.79 0.18 -4.12
CA GLY A 37 5.96 -0.78 -3.37
C GLY A 37 4.55 -0.31 -2.98
N ILE A 38 4.17 0.94 -3.27
CA ILE A 38 2.81 1.46 -3.01
C ILE A 38 2.37 2.45 -4.09
N ALA A 39 1.11 2.33 -4.52
CA ALA A 39 0.43 3.29 -5.38
C ALA A 39 -0.94 3.63 -4.80
N GLY A 40 -1.33 4.90 -4.82
CA GLY A 40 -2.61 5.39 -4.30
C GLY A 40 -3.42 6.11 -5.37
N ILE A 41 -4.72 5.87 -5.40
CA ILE A 41 -5.69 6.64 -6.20
C ILE A 41 -6.50 7.47 -5.21
N TYR A 42 -6.35 8.79 -5.26
CA TYR A 42 -7.01 9.72 -4.36
C TYR A 42 -8.33 10.21 -4.95
N ARG A 43 -9.32 10.41 -4.08
CA ARG A 43 -10.65 10.93 -4.48
C ARG A 43 -10.64 12.45 -4.66
N TYR A 44 -9.66 13.15 -4.10
CA TYR A 44 -9.48 14.61 -4.10
C TYR A 44 -8.00 14.96 -4.05
#